data_AF-A0A6B2GAT2-F1
#
_entry.id   AF-A0A6B2GAT2-F1
#
_cell.length_a   1.000
_cell.length_b   1.000
_cell.length_c   1.000
_cell.angle_alpha   90.00
_cell.angle_beta   90.00
_cell.angle_gamma   90.00
#
_symmetry.space_group_name_H-M   'P 1'
#
loop_
_entity.id
_entity.type
_entity.pdbx_description
1 polymer ?
#
loop_
_entity_poly.entity_id
_entity_poly.type
_entity_poly.pdbx_seq_one_letter_code
_entity_poly.pdbx_strand_id
1 'polypeptide(L)'
;ACELRSLGYQVCIFEAKNKASGLAVHGIAPFKISNEEVLNEISYLQNQLGFEIRYNTPISSKEQLQNLEKNYDAIFLGLGLGKTGALEIEGENKKGVIG
;
A
#
# COMPACT_ATOMS: atom_id res chain seq x y z
N ALA A 1 -8.57 -5.35 -5.70
CA ALA A 1 -9.73 -4.83 -4.95
C ALA A 1 -10.92 -4.57 -5.87
N CYS A 2 -10.77 -3.71 -6.89
CA CYS A 2 -11.84 -3.40 -7.83
C CYS A 2 -12.46 -4.64 -8.48
N GLU A 3 -11.64 -5.52 -9.05
CA GLU A 3 -12.12 -6.77 -9.68
C GLU A 3 -12.91 -7.65 -8.71
N LEU A 4 -12.39 -7.88 -7.50
CA LEU A 4 -13.10 -8.66 -6.47
C LEU A 4 -14.44 -8.02 -6.08
N ARG A 5 -14.51 -6.68 -6.01
CA ARG A 5 -15.78 -5.97 -5.78
C ARG A 5 -16.74 -6.14 -6.95
N SER A 6 -16.25 -6.07 -8.19
CA SER A 6 -17.07 -6.32 -9.39
C SER A 6 -17.61 -7.75 -9.47
N LEU A 7 -16.90 -8.71 -8.87
CA LEU A 7 -17.33 -10.10 -8.73
C LEU A 7 -18.26 -10.35 -7.52
N GLY A 8 -18.54 -9.33 -6.70
CA GLY A 8 -19.48 -9.41 -5.57
C GLY A 8 -18.85 -9.71 -4.20
N TYR A 9 -17.53 -9.89 -4.12
CA TYR A 9 -16.85 -10.16 -2.84
C TYR A 9 -16.75 -8.91 -1.98
N GLN A 10 -16.80 -9.06 -0.65
CA GLN A 10 -16.45 -7.97 0.26
C GLN A 10 -14.93 -7.81 0.33
N VAL A 11 -14.43 -6.57 0.29
CA VAL A 11 -12.99 -6.28 0.25
C VAL A 11 -12.63 -5.23 1.29
N CYS A 12 -11.65 -5.56 2.12
CA CYS A 12 -10.99 -4.65 3.05
C CYS A 12 -9.49 -4.60 2.71
N ILE A 13 -8.95 -3.41 2.50
CA ILE A 13 -7.53 -3.16 2.23
C ILE A 13 -6.88 -2.67 3.53
N PHE A 14 -5.77 -3.29 3.91
CA PHE A 14 -4.95 -2.85 5.04
C PHE A 14 -3.76 -2.05 4.51
N GLU A 15 -3.70 -0.76 4.84
CA GLU A 15 -2.65 0.15 4.39
C GLU A 15 -1.82 0.60 5.60
N ALA A 16 -0.51 0.47 5.50
CA ALA A 16 0.41 0.80 6.58
C ALA A 16 0.53 2.32 6.80
N LYS A 17 0.35 3.11 5.74
CA LYS A 17 0.48 4.57 5.76
C LYS A 17 -0.87 5.27 5.92
N ASN A 18 -0.83 6.60 5.99
CA ASN A 18 -2.02 7.45 6.10
C ASN A 18 -2.67 7.77 4.73
N LYS A 19 -2.06 7.32 3.63
CA LYS A 19 -2.55 7.49 2.25
C LYS A 19 -2.34 6.19 1.49
N ALA A 20 -3.26 5.90 0.58
CA ALA A 20 -3.22 4.71 -0.25
C ALA A 20 -2.38 4.95 -1.53
N SER A 21 -2.34 3.95 -2.40
CA SER A 21 -1.64 3.95 -3.71
C SER A 21 -0.13 3.70 -3.69
N GLY A 22 0.48 3.43 -2.52
CA GLY A 22 1.90 3.08 -2.44
C GLY A 22 2.80 4.10 -3.14
N LEU A 23 3.66 3.65 -4.06
CA LEU A 23 4.60 4.53 -4.77
C LEU A 23 3.94 5.61 -5.63
N ALA A 24 2.69 5.43 -6.07
CA ALA A 24 2.03 6.47 -6.85
C ALA A 24 1.82 7.77 -6.05
N VAL A 25 1.65 7.67 -4.72
CA VAL A 25 1.60 8.83 -3.81
C VAL A 25 2.95 9.10 -3.13
N HIS A 26 3.74 8.05 -2.86
CA HIS A 26 4.91 8.15 -2.01
C HIS A 26 6.26 8.15 -2.75
N GLY A 27 6.29 7.90 -4.05
CA GLY A 27 7.54 7.75 -4.82
C GLY A 27 7.55 8.47 -6.15
N ILE A 28 6.42 8.60 -6.84
CA ILE A 28 6.36 9.32 -8.11
C ILE A 28 6.46 10.82 -7.86
N ALA A 29 7.35 11.48 -8.60
CA ALA A 29 7.51 12.93 -8.52
C ALA A 29 6.25 13.65 -9.04
N PRO A 30 5.76 14.71 -8.35
CA PRO A 30 4.49 15.37 -8.69
C PRO A 30 4.35 15.92 -10.11
N PHE A 31 5.46 16.18 -10.80
CA PHE A 31 5.43 16.64 -12.19
C PHE A 31 5.04 15.54 -13.20
N LYS A 32 5.08 14.26 -12.80
CA LYS A 32 4.65 13.13 -13.64
C LYS A 32 3.17 12.81 -13.44
N ILE A 33 2.74 12.83 -12.19
CA ILE A 33 1.35 12.63 -11.76
C ILE A 33 1.19 13.31 -10.41
N SER A 34 0.15 14.10 -10.24
CA SER A 34 -0.08 14.75 -8.95
C SER A 34 -0.64 13.74 -7.93
N ASN A 35 -0.30 13.94 -6.65
CA ASN A 35 -0.89 13.15 -5.58
C ASN A 35 -2.41 13.31 -5.50
N GLU A 36 -2.94 14.48 -5.91
CA GLU A 36 -4.36 14.75 -5.93
C GLU A 36 -5.09 13.88 -6.97
N GLU A 37 -4.58 13.79 -8.19
CA GLU A 37 -5.14 12.92 -9.23
C GLU A 37 -5.22 11.46 -8.76
N VAL A 38 -4.14 10.95 -8.15
CA VAL A 38 -4.09 9.57 -7.64
C VAL A 38 -5.12 9.34 -6.53
N LEU A 39 -5.24 10.28 -5.59
CA LEU A 39 -6.17 10.14 -4.46
C LEU A 39 -7.63 10.31 -4.89
N ASN A 40 -7.89 11.16 -5.90
CA ASN A 40 -9.20 11.33 -6.51
C ASN A 40 -9.65 10.05 -7.21
N GLU A 41 -8.75 9.40 -7.95
CA GLU A 41 -9.02 8.10 -8.59
C GLU A 41 -9.37 7.02 -7.55
N ILE A 42 -8.62 6.95 -6.44
CA ILE A 42 -8.93 6.01 -5.35
C ILE A 42 -10.30 6.30 -4.76
N SER A 43 -10.62 7.56 -4.48
CA SER A 43 -11.91 7.96 -3.93
C SER A 43 -13.06 7.65 -4.88
N TYR A 44 -12.86 7.88 -6.18
CA TYR A 44 -13.83 7.53 -7.22
C TYR A 44 -14.11 6.03 -7.24
N LEU A 45 -13.07 5.21 -7.34
CA LEU A 45 -13.21 3.74 -7.33
C LEU A 45 -13.82 3.23 -6.02
N GLN A 46 -13.44 3.83 -4.88
CA GLN A 46 -13.97 3.47 -3.57
C GLN A 46 -15.48 3.78 -3.49
N ASN A 47 -15.91 4.94 -3.97
CA ASN A 47 -17.32 5.32 -3.98
C ASN A 47 -18.16 4.44 -4.93
N GLN A 48 -17.60 4.03 -6.07
CA GLN A 48 -18.29 3.18 -7.03
C GLN A 48 -18.39 1.73 -6.59
N LEU A 49 -17.31 1.19 -6.04
CA LEU A 49 -17.19 -0.25 -5.78
C LEU A 49 -17.40 -0.59 -4.30
N GLY A 50 -17.25 0.36 -3.37
CA GLY A 50 -17.54 0.17 -1.95
C GLY A 50 -16.58 -0.78 -1.24
N PHE A 51 -15.28 -0.75 -1.58
CA PHE A 51 -14.27 -1.41 -0.75
C PHE A 51 -13.87 -0.53 0.44
N GLU A 52 -13.43 -1.15 1.53
CA GLU A 52 -12.91 -0.42 2.69
C GLU A 52 -11.39 -0.33 2.64
N ILE A 53 -10.84 0.79 3.13
CA ILE A 53 -9.41 0.94 3.38
C ILE A 53 -9.20 1.27 4.86
N ARG A 54 -8.42 0.44 5.54
CA ARG A 54 -7.94 0.66 6.91
C ARG A 54 -6.52 1.20 6.87
N TYR A 55 -6.42 2.52 6.95
CA TYR A 55 -5.15 3.25 7.02
C TYR A 55 -4.44 3.03 8.34
N ASN A 56 -3.14 3.34 8.37
CA ASN A 56 -2.28 3.23 9.55
C ASN A 56 -2.34 1.84 10.22
N THR A 57 -2.58 0.78 9.44
CA THR A 57 -2.74 -0.59 9.92
C THR A 57 -1.69 -1.51 9.30
N PRO A 58 -0.40 -1.37 9.69
CA PRO A 58 0.65 -2.24 9.19
C PRO A 58 0.48 -3.67 9.73
N ILE A 59 0.74 -4.64 8.85
CA ILE A 59 0.86 -6.06 9.22
C ILE A 59 2.35 -6.37 9.32
N SER A 60 2.83 -6.54 10.55
CA SER A 60 4.25 -6.63 10.89
C SER A 60 4.61 -7.94 11.60
N SER A 61 3.62 -8.76 11.96
CA SER A 61 3.83 -10.02 12.68
C SER A 61 3.08 -11.19 12.07
N LYS A 62 3.57 -12.40 12.34
CA LYS A 62 2.94 -13.64 11.90
C LYS A 62 1.56 -13.82 12.55
N GLU A 63 1.41 -13.43 13.80
CA GLU A 63 0.16 -13.50 14.55
C GLU A 63 -0.91 -12.59 13.94
N GLN A 64 -0.52 -11.40 13.47
CA GLN A 64 -1.43 -10.50 12.75
C GLN A 64 -1.89 -11.12 11.43
N LEU A 65 -0.98 -11.73 10.67
CA LEU A 65 -1.35 -12.44 9.45
C LEU A 65 -2.28 -13.63 9.73
N GLN A 66 -1.98 -14.44 10.74
CA GLN A 66 -2.83 -15.56 11.17
C GLN A 66 -4.21 -15.10 11.63
N ASN A 67 -4.32 -13.91 12.21
CA ASN A 67 -5.61 -13.32 12.53
C ASN A 67 -6.41 -12.99 11.26
N LEU A 68 -5.77 -12.44 10.22
CA LEU A 68 -6.41 -12.22 8.92
C LEU A 68 -6.86 -13.55 8.28
N GLU A 69 -6.03 -14.59 8.31
CA GLU A 69 -6.37 -15.90 7.75
C GLU A 69 -7.59 -16.54 8.42
N LYS A 70 -7.88 -16.20 9.68
CA LYS A 70 -9.07 -16.68 10.40
C LYS A 70 -10.34 -15.89 10.06
N ASN A 71 -10.19 -14.64 9.63
CA ASN A 71 -11.30 -13.69 9.48
C ASN A 71 -11.66 -13.39 8.02
N TYR A 72 -10.87 -13.85 7.05
CA TYR A 72 -11.07 -13.62 5.63
C TYR A 72 -10.90 -14.92 4.84
N ASP A 73 -11.76 -15.14 3.84
CA ASP A 73 -11.73 -16.35 3.01
C ASP A 73 -10.51 -16.42 2.08
N ALA A 74 -9.96 -15.25 1.72
CA ALA A 74 -8.79 -15.14 0.86
C ALA A 74 -7.97 -13.89 1.20
N ILE A 75 -6.66 -13.98 0.98
CA ILE A 75 -5.71 -12.88 1.19
C ILE A 75 -4.92 -12.66 -0.08
N PHE A 76 -4.87 -11.41 -0.53
CA PHE A 76 -3.96 -10.96 -1.59
C PHE A 76 -2.84 -10.11 -0.99
N LEU A 77 -1.60 -10.49 -1.29
CA LEU A 77 -0.41 -9.83 -0.78
C LEU A 77 0.12 -8.79 -1.78
N GLY A 78 -0.35 -7.55 -1.65
CA GLY A 78 0.03 -6.40 -2.49
C GLY A 78 1.03 -5.44 -1.85
N LEU A 79 2.08 -5.94 -1.17
CA LEU A 79 3.01 -5.14 -0.36
C LEU A 79 4.12 -4.42 -1.13
N GLY A 80 4.34 -4.77 -2.40
CA GLY A 80 5.41 -4.21 -3.22
C GLY A 80 6.82 -4.54 -2.70
N LEU A 81 7.81 -3.76 -3.15
CA LEU A 81 9.20 -3.84 -2.69
C LEU A 81 9.49 -2.61 -1.82
N GLY A 82 9.81 -2.85 -0.55
CA GLY A 82 9.99 -1.81 0.45
C GLY A 82 11.40 -1.20 0.43
N LYS A 83 12.29 -1.74 1.26
CA LYS A 83 13.63 -1.18 1.44
C LYS A 83 14.51 -1.41 0.21
N THR A 84 15.29 -0.40 -0.14
CA THR A 84 16.45 -0.56 -1.03
C THR A 84 17.49 -1.46 -0.35
N GLY A 85 18.18 -2.29 -1.13
CA GLY A 85 19.35 -3.03 -0.65
C GLY A 85 20.50 -2.08 -0.35
N ALA A 86 21.31 -2.41 0.66
CA ALA A 86 22.58 -1.73 0.91
C ALA A 86 23.57 -2.01 -0.24
N LEU A 87 24.41 -1.04 -0.58
CA LEU A 87 25.47 -1.22 -1.57
C LEU A 87 26.73 -1.85 -0.96
N GLU A 88 26.86 -1.81 0.37
CA GLU A 88 27.97 -2.34 1.16
C GLU A 88 29.32 -1.72 0.76
N ILE A 89 29.32 -0.43 0.37
CA ILE A 89 30.52 0.30 -0.07
C ILE A 89 31.02 1.31 0.97
N GLU A 90 32.31 1.60 0.94
CA GLU A 90 32.91 2.60 1.83
C GLU A 90 32.25 3.97 1.64
N GLY A 91 31.75 4.54 2.73
CA GLY A 91 31.15 5.87 2.74
C GLY A 91 29.64 5.90 2.51
N GLU A 92 28.97 4.77 2.35
CA GLU A 92 27.49 4.72 2.21
C GLU A 92 26.75 5.24 3.45
N ASN A 93 27.39 5.20 4.63
CA ASN A 93 26.85 5.70 5.90
C ASN A 93 27.18 7.18 6.18
N LYS A 94 27.76 7.91 5.23
CA LYS A 94 28.13 9.33 5.44
C LYS A 94 26.90 10.23 5.50
N LYS A 95 26.99 11.33 6.27
CA LYS A 95 25.93 12.34 6.37
C LYS A 95 25.59 12.89 4.99
N GLY A 96 24.30 12.85 4.62
CA GLY A 96 23.79 13.35 3.35
C GLY A 96 23.74 12.31 2.23
N VAL A 97 24.27 11.09 2.45
CA VAL A 97 24.05 9.95 1.57
C VAL A 97 22.69 9.34 1.92
N ILE A 98 21.82 9.17 0.92
CA ILE A 98 20.51 8.54 1.05
C ILE A 98 20.40 7.44 0.00
N GLY A 99 20.05 6.23 0.45
CA GLY A 99 19.84 5.03 -0.34
C GLY A 99 18.79 4.15 0.31
#